data_AF-A0A6J6VDJ6-F1
#
_entry.id   AF-A0A6J6VDJ6-F1
#
_cell.length_a   1.000
_cell.length_b   1.000
_cell.length_c   1.000
_cell.angle_alpha   90.00
_cell.angle_beta   90.00
_cell.angle_gamma   90.00
#
_symmetry.space_group_name_H-M   'P 1'
#
loop_
_entity.id
_entity.type
_entity.pdbx_description
1 polymer ?
#
loop_
_entity_poly.entity_id
_entity_poly.type
_entity_poly.pdbx_seq_one_letter_code
_entity_poly.pdbx_strand_id
1 'polypeptide(L)'
;MVRRVLSAPIDLVTIAFANTALLRHQHRLLSTYVARPFVWIVADNSPTRESASAVRSLCEELGAVYWPIPHNPYTAISPSHSHGFALNLSWRCVLRRRRSTVIGFLDHDIFPIEAFDPRAVLANQPVWGRLQRRGDHWYIWPGLFLARTDYARARGLDFLPGFGVDTGGRNEVLVLRDLDPESLVLPMTIREQVRGDGTVNESDYIERIGGWAHTINGSNWFKVPSKDAAIEALLSKY
;
A
#
# COMPACT_ATOMS: atom_id res chain seq x y z
N MET A 1 -25.97 -8.24 4.78
CA MET A 1 -24.53 -8.23 4.42
C MET A 1 -24.01 -6.84 3.99
N VAL A 2 -24.71 -6.12 3.10
CA VAL A 2 -24.29 -4.80 2.55
C VAL A 2 -24.05 -3.69 3.59
N ARG A 3 -24.83 -3.62 4.69
CA ARG A 3 -24.64 -2.59 5.74
C ARG A 3 -23.31 -2.71 6.51
N ARG A 4 -22.77 -3.92 6.67
CA ARG A 4 -21.55 -4.18 7.47
C ARG A 4 -20.28 -3.68 6.76
N VAL A 5 -20.30 -3.67 5.43
CA VAL A 5 -19.18 -3.20 4.60
C VAL A 5 -19.07 -1.66 4.63
N LEU A 6 -20.15 -0.92 4.88
CA LEU A 6 -20.11 0.55 4.91
C LEU A 6 -19.76 1.15 6.28
N SER A 7 -19.65 0.33 7.33
CA SER A 7 -19.49 0.77 8.73
C SER A 7 -18.21 0.29 9.40
N ALA A 8 -17.29 -0.35 8.69
CA ALA A 8 -16.01 -0.73 9.28
C ALA A 8 -15.20 0.53 9.63
N PRO A 9 -14.54 0.57 10.81
CA PRO A 9 -13.73 1.71 11.21
C PRO A 9 -12.44 1.86 10.38
N ILE A 10 -12.00 0.80 9.71
CA ILE A 10 -10.76 0.75 8.94
C ILE A 10 -11.07 0.30 7.51
N ASP A 11 -10.61 1.08 6.53
CA ASP A 11 -10.55 0.66 5.13
C ASP A 11 -9.09 0.60 4.66
N LEU A 12 -8.65 -0.56 4.16
CA LEU A 12 -7.33 -0.73 3.57
C LEU A 12 -7.48 -0.99 2.08
N VAL A 13 -6.86 -0.13 1.26
CA VAL A 13 -6.84 -0.27 -0.20
C VAL A 13 -5.48 -0.76 -0.64
N THR A 14 -5.44 -1.91 -1.29
CA THR A 14 -4.25 -2.39 -1.99
C THR A 14 -4.30 -1.95 -3.45
N ILE A 15 -3.23 -1.36 -3.97
CA ILE A 15 -3.05 -1.20 -5.42
C ILE A 15 -2.40 -2.46 -5.98
N ALA A 16 -3.13 -3.18 -6.84
CA ALA A 16 -2.66 -4.43 -7.43
C ALA A 16 -2.06 -4.25 -8.83
N PHE A 17 -1.00 -5.00 -9.12
CA PHE A 17 -0.39 -5.11 -10.45
C PHE A 17 -0.26 -6.59 -10.86
N ALA A 18 -1.38 -7.23 -11.18
CA ALA A 18 -1.44 -8.57 -11.79
C ALA A 18 -0.75 -9.73 -11.05
N ASN A 19 -0.48 -9.60 -9.73
CA ASN A 19 0.17 -10.66 -8.95
C ASN A 19 -0.79 -11.27 -7.92
N THR A 20 -1.56 -12.28 -8.34
CA THR A 20 -2.56 -12.95 -7.50
C THR A 20 -1.95 -13.75 -6.34
N ALA A 21 -0.71 -14.24 -6.50
CA ALA A 21 -0.01 -14.95 -5.43
C ALA A 21 0.28 -14.02 -4.24
N LEU A 22 0.79 -12.82 -4.51
CA LEU A 22 1.02 -11.82 -3.46
C LEU A 22 -0.28 -11.36 -2.82
N LEU A 23 -1.34 -11.10 -3.60
CA LEU A 23 -2.64 -10.74 -3.04
C LEU A 23 -3.20 -11.82 -2.11
N ARG A 24 -3.01 -13.11 -2.42
CA ARG A 24 -3.43 -14.21 -1.56
C ARG A 24 -2.69 -14.19 -0.22
N HIS A 25 -1.38 -13.96 -0.23
CA HIS A 25 -0.61 -13.77 1.01
C HIS A 25 -1.02 -12.52 1.78
N GLN A 26 -1.24 -11.42 1.08
CA GLN A 26 -1.64 -10.16 1.70
C GLN A 26 -2.98 -10.30 2.39
N HIS A 27 -3.96 -10.95 1.76
CA HIS A 27 -5.23 -11.26 2.38
C HIS A 27 -5.08 -12.08 3.67
N ARG A 28 -4.29 -13.16 3.60
CA ARG A 28 -4.04 -14.07 4.71
C ARG A 28 -3.42 -13.31 5.88
N LEU A 29 -2.35 -12.56 5.62
CA LEU A 29 -1.60 -11.85 6.65
C LEU A 29 -2.36 -10.64 7.21
N LEU A 30 -3.06 -9.86 6.38
CA LEU A 30 -3.99 -8.83 6.86
C LEU A 30 -5.06 -9.44 7.77
N SER A 31 -5.61 -10.59 7.38
CA SER A 31 -6.65 -11.29 8.15
C SER A 31 -6.18 -11.82 9.50
N THR A 32 -4.89 -12.16 9.61
CA THR A 32 -4.24 -12.66 10.82
C THR A 32 -3.82 -11.52 11.74
N TYR A 33 -3.18 -10.49 11.19
CA TYR A 33 -2.40 -9.53 11.97
C TYR A 33 -3.06 -8.15 12.11
N VAL A 34 -3.97 -7.75 11.22
CA VAL A 34 -4.64 -6.44 11.34
C VAL A 34 -5.87 -6.52 12.23
N ALA A 35 -5.97 -5.60 13.18
CA ALA A 35 -7.11 -5.47 14.08
C ALA A 35 -8.44 -5.37 13.32
N ARG A 36 -9.41 -6.21 13.72
CA ARG A 36 -10.76 -6.25 13.13
C ARG A 36 -11.73 -5.31 13.88
N PRO A 37 -12.82 -4.87 13.23
CA PRO A 37 -13.16 -5.09 11.82
C PRO A 37 -12.47 -4.10 10.88
N PHE A 38 -12.04 -4.59 9.71
CA PHE A 38 -11.58 -3.79 8.58
C PHE A 38 -12.23 -4.28 7.29
N VAL A 39 -12.24 -3.42 6.26
CA VAL A 39 -12.58 -3.81 4.89
C VAL A 39 -11.31 -3.74 4.04
N TRP A 40 -11.03 -4.81 3.33
CA TRP A 40 -9.96 -4.87 2.35
C TRP A 40 -10.51 -4.65 0.95
N ILE A 41 -9.94 -3.68 0.25
CA ILE A 41 -10.33 -3.25 -1.08
C ILE A 41 -9.13 -3.45 -1.98
N VAL A 42 -9.29 -4.22 -3.05
CA VAL A 42 -8.25 -4.41 -4.06
C VAL A 42 -8.59 -3.49 -5.24
N ALA A 43 -7.81 -2.42 -5.36
CA ALA A 43 -7.85 -1.50 -6.49
C ALA A 43 -6.93 -2.04 -7.59
N ASP A 44 -7.54 -2.65 -8.60
CA ASP A 44 -6.83 -3.40 -9.62
C ASP A 44 -6.35 -2.49 -10.75
N ASN A 45 -5.03 -2.33 -10.85
CA ASN A 45 -4.33 -1.58 -11.89
C ASN A 45 -3.59 -2.52 -12.86
N SER A 46 -4.09 -3.74 -13.01
CA SER A 46 -3.52 -4.74 -13.93
C SER A 46 -3.54 -4.27 -15.39
N PRO A 47 -2.48 -4.56 -16.17
CA PRO A 47 -2.33 -4.02 -17.53
C PRO A 47 -3.17 -4.77 -18.58
N THR A 48 -3.64 -5.98 -18.29
CA THR A 48 -4.38 -6.81 -19.27
C THR A 48 -5.73 -7.27 -18.71
N ARG A 49 -6.64 -7.65 -19.61
CA ARG A 49 -7.97 -8.16 -19.22
C ARG A 49 -7.87 -9.51 -18.52
N GLU A 50 -6.92 -10.34 -18.94
CA GLU A 50 -6.69 -11.68 -18.38
C GLU A 50 -6.20 -11.57 -16.93
N SER A 51 -5.23 -10.70 -16.68
CA SER A 51 -4.72 -10.44 -15.33
C SER A 51 -5.80 -9.80 -14.44
N ALA A 52 -6.55 -8.84 -14.96
CA ALA A 52 -7.66 -8.24 -14.22
C ALA A 52 -8.77 -9.25 -13.89
N SER A 53 -9.08 -10.16 -14.81
CA SER A 53 -10.03 -11.25 -14.57
C SER A 53 -9.54 -12.18 -13.45
N ALA A 54 -8.26 -12.52 -13.44
CA ALA A 54 -7.68 -13.35 -12.39
C ALA A 54 -7.73 -12.67 -11.01
N VAL A 55 -7.41 -11.37 -10.94
CA VAL A 55 -7.52 -10.57 -9.70
C VAL A 55 -8.97 -10.50 -9.22
N ARG A 56 -9.92 -10.28 -10.12
CA ARG A 56 -11.35 -10.26 -9.78
C ARG A 56 -11.80 -11.59 -9.20
N SER A 57 -11.51 -12.71 -9.87
CA SER A 57 -11.88 -14.05 -9.39
C SER A 57 -11.27 -14.34 -8.02
N LEU A 58 -10.01 -13.94 -7.78
CA LEU A 58 -9.39 -14.04 -6.47
C LEU A 58 -10.12 -13.21 -5.40
N CYS A 59 -10.51 -11.97 -5.72
CA CYS A 59 -11.25 -11.13 -4.77
C CYS A 59 -12.61 -11.73 -4.41
N GLU A 60 -13.31 -12.30 -5.39
CA GLU A 60 -14.58 -13.00 -5.17
C GLU A 60 -14.38 -14.24 -4.28
N GLU A 61 -13.33 -15.04 -4.52
CA GLU A 61 -12.95 -16.19 -3.69
C GLU A 61 -12.66 -15.79 -2.23
N LEU A 62 -11.90 -14.71 -2.03
CA LEU A 62 -11.45 -14.27 -0.71
C LEU A 62 -12.47 -13.37 0.02
N GLY A 63 -13.57 -12.99 -0.62
CA GLY A 63 -14.55 -12.05 -0.07
C GLY A 63 -14.03 -10.61 0.04
N ALA A 64 -13.02 -10.23 -0.75
CA ALA A 64 -12.47 -8.89 -0.83
C ALA A 64 -13.33 -7.98 -1.72
N VAL A 65 -13.30 -6.66 -1.48
CA VAL A 65 -13.95 -5.70 -2.37
C VAL A 65 -13.06 -5.47 -3.59
N TYR A 66 -13.48 -5.96 -4.75
CA TYR A 66 -12.80 -5.68 -6.01
C TYR A 66 -13.19 -4.31 -6.59
N TRP A 67 -12.19 -3.49 -6.94
CA TRP A 67 -12.39 -2.20 -7.60
C TRP A 67 -11.47 -2.11 -8.84
N PRO A 68 -11.99 -2.23 -10.06
CA PRO A 68 -11.17 -2.08 -11.26
C PRO A 68 -10.78 -0.61 -11.46
N ILE A 69 -9.50 -0.33 -11.64
CA ILE A 69 -9.03 0.99 -12.08
C ILE A 69 -9.35 1.12 -13.58
N PRO A 70 -10.07 2.18 -14.01
CA PRO A 70 -10.25 2.50 -15.41
C PRO A 70 -8.91 2.68 -16.13
N HIS A 71 -8.94 2.74 -17.47
CA HIS A 71 -7.74 2.93 -18.28
C HIS A 71 -6.77 3.97 -17.70
N ASN A 72 -5.58 3.49 -17.32
CA ASN A 72 -4.54 4.30 -16.71
C ASN A 72 -3.58 4.81 -17.79
N PRO A 73 -3.56 6.12 -18.09
CA PRO A 73 -2.81 6.67 -19.21
C PRO A 73 -1.30 6.62 -19.01
N TYR A 74 -0.82 6.26 -17.81
CA TYR A 74 0.61 6.18 -17.50
C TYR A 74 1.15 4.75 -17.48
N THR A 75 0.28 3.74 -17.70
CA THR A 75 0.70 2.34 -17.78
C THR A 75 1.79 2.17 -18.84
N ALA A 76 2.87 1.47 -18.47
CA ALA A 76 4.07 1.29 -19.29
C ALA A 76 4.84 2.57 -19.70
N ILE A 77 4.40 3.76 -19.27
CA ILE A 77 5.07 5.04 -19.53
C ILE A 77 5.85 5.49 -18.31
N SER A 78 5.18 5.55 -17.15
CA SER A 78 5.79 6.00 -15.90
C SER A 78 5.20 5.22 -14.73
N PRO A 79 5.96 4.29 -14.12
CA PRO A 79 5.49 3.52 -12.97
C PRO A 79 4.97 4.40 -11.83
N SER A 80 5.70 5.47 -11.49
CA SER A 80 5.30 6.39 -10.42
C SER A 80 4.01 7.14 -10.71
N HIS A 81 3.83 7.66 -11.94
CA HIS A 81 2.57 8.32 -12.30
C HIS A 81 1.41 7.33 -12.43
N SER A 82 1.67 6.11 -12.93
CA SER A 82 0.67 5.04 -13.01
C SER A 82 0.17 4.67 -11.62
N HIS A 83 1.08 4.46 -10.67
CA HIS A 83 0.74 4.15 -9.29
C HIS A 83 0.01 5.33 -8.60
N GLY A 84 0.53 6.55 -8.74
CA GLY A 84 -0.11 7.76 -8.22
C GLY A 84 -1.52 8.01 -8.77
N PHE A 85 -1.75 7.71 -10.05
CA PHE A 85 -3.07 7.80 -10.67
C PHE A 85 -4.06 6.79 -10.05
N ALA A 86 -3.65 5.53 -9.89
CA ALA A 86 -4.48 4.49 -9.28
C ALA A 86 -4.84 4.84 -7.82
N LEU A 87 -3.88 5.30 -7.03
CA LEU A 87 -4.08 5.78 -5.66
C LEU A 87 -5.08 6.95 -5.61
N ASN A 88 -4.91 7.94 -6.49
CA ASN A 88 -5.80 9.10 -6.55
C ASN A 88 -7.23 8.75 -6.93
N LEU A 89 -7.43 7.83 -7.87
CA LEU A 89 -8.77 7.33 -8.21
C LEU A 89 -9.39 6.57 -7.05
N SER A 90 -8.64 5.69 -6.39
CA SER A 90 -9.10 4.97 -5.20
C SER A 90 -9.50 5.93 -4.07
N TRP A 91 -8.71 6.97 -3.82
CA TRP A 91 -9.08 8.03 -2.89
C TRP A 91 -10.39 8.71 -3.29
N ARG A 92 -10.44 9.30 -4.49
CA ARG A 92 -11.52 10.19 -4.93
C ARG A 92 -12.84 9.45 -5.11
N CYS A 93 -12.78 8.21 -5.61
CA CYS A 93 -13.96 7.45 -6.01
C CYS A 93 -14.45 6.49 -4.93
N VAL A 94 -13.53 5.90 -4.14
CA VAL A 94 -13.86 4.87 -3.16
C VAL A 94 -13.75 5.45 -1.74
N LEU A 95 -12.54 5.65 -1.24
CA LEU A 95 -12.29 5.93 0.18
C LEU A 95 -12.92 7.24 0.68
N ARG A 96 -12.86 8.31 -0.11
CA ARG A 96 -13.40 9.62 0.28
C ARG A 96 -14.88 9.59 0.61
N ARG A 97 -15.64 8.60 0.12
CA ARG A 97 -17.08 8.42 0.33
C ARG A 97 -17.43 7.43 1.46
N ARG A 98 -16.44 6.72 2.02
CA ARG A 98 -16.64 5.68 3.04
C ARG A 98 -16.67 6.25 4.45
N ARG A 99 -17.29 5.56 5.42
CA ARG A 99 -17.47 6.10 6.78
C ARG A 99 -16.42 5.64 7.78
N SER A 100 -15.35 4.97 7.31
CA SER A 100 -14.22 4.57 8.14
C SER A 100 -13.58 5.78 8.82
N THR A 101 -13.06 5.57 10.03
CA THR A 101 -12.29 6.55 10.78
C THR A 101 -10.81 6.53 10.39
N VAL A 102 -10.36 5.39 9.85
CA VAL A 102 -9.01 5.18 9.33
C VAL A 102 -9.08 4.69 7.89
N ILE A 103 -8.25 5.28 7.05
CA ILE A 103 -7.96 4.78 5.70
C ILE A 103 -6.50 4.38 5.58
N GLY A 104 -6.23 3.42 4.71
CA GLY A 104 -4.89 2.99 4.37
C GLY A 104 -4.71 2.68 2.89
N PHE A 105 -3.50 2.91 2.40
CA PHE A 105 -3.02 2.46 1.10
C PHE A 105 -1.85 1.50 1.31
N LEU A 106 -1.88 0.42 0.52
CA LEU A 106 -0.89 -0.63 0.51
C LEU A 106 -0.46 -0.91 -0.93
N ASP A 107 0.83 -1.14 -1.12
CA ASP A 107 1.31 -1.88 -2.28
C ASP A 107 0.97 -3.36 -2.09
N HIS A 108 0.70 -4.07 -3.18
CA HIS A 108 0.34 -5.50 -3.15
C HIS A 108 1.45 -6.43 -2.62
N ASP A 109 2.64 -5.90 -2.40
CA ASP A 109 3.85 -6.60 -1.96
C ASP A 109 4.32 -6.14 -0.56
N ILE A 110 3.40 -5.54 0.21
CA ILE A 110 3.58 -5.21 1.63
C ILE A 110 2.62 -6.00 2.51
N PHE A 111 3.16 -6.62 3.55
CA PHE A 111 2.48 -7.59 4.39
C PHE A 111 2.67 -7.26 5.86
N PRO A 112 1.63 -7.25 6.69
CA PRO A 112 1.84 -7.24 8.14
C PRO A 112 2.42 -8.59 8.56
N ILE A 113 3.40 -8.57 9.43
CA ILE A 113 4.07 -9.76 9.98
C ILE A 113 4.01 -9.81 11.52
N GLU A 114 3.39 -8.80 12.12
CA GLU A 114 3.11 -8.69 13.55
C GLU A 114 1.73 -8.05 13.76
N ALA A 115 1.13 -8.27 14.92
CA ALA A 115 -0.18 -7.70 15.26
C ALA A 115 -0.16 -6.17 15.18
N PHE A 116 -1.15 -5.59 14.49
CA PHE A 116 -1.19 -4.16 14.18
C PHE A 116 -2.61 -3.60 14.25
N ASP A 117 -2.80 -2.50 14.99
CA ASP A 117 -4.05 -1.74 15.01
C ASP A 117 -3.86 -0.35 14.39
N PRO A 118 -4.35 -0.13 13.15
CA PRO A 118 -4.31 1.18 12.49
C PRO A 118 -4.89 2.32 13.32
N ARG A 119 -5.88 2.05 14.17
CA ARG A 119 -6.54 3.08 14.99
C ARG A 119 -5.66 3.47 16.18
N ALA A 120 -4.92 2.52 16.74
CA ALA A 120 -4.04 2.78 17.87
C ALA A 120 -2.89 3.71 17.45
N VAL A 121 -2.25 3.44 16.32
CA VAL A 121 -1.15 4.29 15.82
C VAL A 121 -1.63 5.67 15.37
N LEU A 122 -2.88 5.81 14.92
CA LEU A 122 -3.46 7.09 14.50
C LEU A 122 -4.23 7.81 15.62
N ALA A 123 -4.24 7.28 16.85
CA ALA A 123 -4.93 7.92 17.97
C ALA A 123 -4.31 9.29 18.30
N ASN A 124 -2.98 9.40 18.18
CA ASN A 124 -2.21 10.58 18.58
C ASN A 124 -1.51 11.30 17.42
N GLN A 125 -1.67 10.83 16.18
CA GLN A 125 -1.08 11.45 15.00
C GLN A 125 -2.00 11.32 13.77
N PRO A 126 -1.94 12.26 12.82
CA PRO A 126 -2.88 12.28 11.70
C PRO A 126 -2.55 11.27 10.59
N VAL A 127 -1.29 10.86 10.47
CA VAL A 127 -0.77 9.95 9.45
C VAL A 127 0.24 8.99 10.06
N TRP A 128 0.40 7.81 9.46
CA TRP A 128 1.40 6.81 9.85
C TRP A 128 1.83 6.03 8.61
N GLY A 129 3.08 5.59 8.54
CA GLY A 129 3.56 4.80 7.41
C GLY A 129 5.05 4.89 7.18
N ARG A 130 5.53 4.38 6.04
CA ARG A 130 6.96 4.40 5.70
C ARG A 130 7.41 5.82 5.36
N LEU A 131 8.26 6.40 6.21
CA LEU A 131 8.90 7.70 5.92
C LEU A 131 9.84 7.57 4.73
N GLN A 132 9.77 8.53 3.81
CA GLN A 132 10.72 8.70 2.73
C GLN A 132 11.35 10.09 2.83
N ARG A 133 12.69 10.16 2.75
CA ARG A 133 13.45 11.40 2.61
C ARG A 133 14.14 11.43 1.25
N ARG A 134 14.06 12.56 0.55
CA ARG A 134 14.72 12.79 -0.76
C ARG A 134 15.22 14.24 -0.82
N GLY A 135 16.51 14.43 -0.56
CA GLY A 135 17.06 15.77 -0.34
C GLY A 135 16.37 16.43 0.85
N ASP A 136 15.93 17.67 0.67
CA ASP A 136 15.19 18.43 1.69
C ASP A 136 13.71 18.01 1.80
N HIS A 137 13.25 17.13 0.90
CA HIS A 137 11.86 16.67 0.90
C HIS A 137 11.65 15.48 1.82
N TRP A 138 10.47 15.42 2.43
CA TRP A 138 10.00 14.25 3.15
C TRP A 138 8.52 13.98 2.93
N TYR A 139 8.16 12.70 2.88
CA TYR A 139 6.78 12.28 2.72
C TYR A 139 6.56 10.87 3.26
N ILE A 140 5.31 10.49 3.49
CA ILE A 140 4.94 9.11 3.80
C ILE A 140 4.66 8.40 2.47
N TRP A 141 5.42 7.34 2.19
CA TRP A 141 5.32 6.58 0.94
C TRP A 141 4.00 5.79 0.87
N PRO A 142 3.24 5.87 -0.25
CA PRO A 142 1.90 5.31 -0.33
C PRO A 142 1.82 3.79 -0.35
N GLY A 143 2.93 3.08 -0.58
CA GLY A 143 2.98 1.63 -0.48
C GLY A 143 2.70 1.13 0.94
N LEU A 144 2.95 1.96 1.98
CA LEU A 144 2.46 1.75 3.34
C LEU A 144 2.12 3.11 3.95
N PHE A 145 0.86 3.53 3.77
CA PHE A 145 0.34 4.81 4.23
C PHE A 145 -0.99 4.63 4.94
N LEU A 146 -1.12 5.20 6.13
CA LEU A 146 -2.37 5.29 6.88
C LEU A 146 -2.65 6.74 7.23
N ALA A 147 -3.92 7.11 7.26
CA ALA A 147 -4.35 8.42 7.72
C ALA A 147 -5.68 8.35 8.45
N ARG A 148 -5.88 9.29 9.39
CA ARG A 148 -7.22 9.59 9.88
C ARG A 148 -8.07 10.12 8.73
N THR A 149 -9.26 9.55 8.57
CA THR A 149 -10.13 9.87 7.42
C THR A 149 -10.54 11.34 7.40
N ASP A 150 -10.83 11.93 8.55
CA ASP A 150 -11.20 13.34 8.68
C ASP A 150 -10.06 14.28 8.27
N TYR A 151 -8.85 13.99 8.72
CA TYR A 151 -7.64 14.73 8.36
C TYR A 151 -7.36 14.67 6.85
N ALA A 152 -7.40 13.46 6.27
CA ALA A 152 -7.22 13.25 4.83
C ALA A 152 -8.29 13.96 3.99
N ARG A 153 -9.54 13.99 4.46
CA ARG A 153 -10.63 14.72 3.79
C ARG A 153 -10.43 16.22 3.81
N ALA A 154 -10.03 16.78 4.95
CA ALA A 154 -9.87 18.22 5.11
C ALA A 154 -8.76 18.79 4.22
N ARG A 155 -7.69 18.02 4.00
CA ARG A 155 -6.53 18.43 3.20
C ARG A 155 -6.60 17.99 1.73
N GLY A 156 -7.30 16.89 1.47
CA GLY A 156 -7.20 16.20 0.19
C GLY A 156 -5.88 15.43 0.08
N LEU A 157 -5.90 14.33 -0.67
CA LEU A 157 -4.72 13.53 -0.99
C LEU A 157 -4.41 13.69 -2.48
N ASP A 158 -3.12 13.85 -2.80
CA ASP A 158 -2.56 13.72 -4.15
C ASP A 158 -1.30 12.86 -4.11
N PHE A 159 -1.42 11.66 -4.67
CA PHE A 159 -0.34 10.68 -4.71
C PHE A 159 0.52 10.74 -5.98
N LEU A 160 0.30 11.71 -6.88
CA LEU A 160 1.21 11.89 -8.01
C LEU A 160 2.62 12.27 -7.51
N PRO A 161 3.67 11.96 -8.29
CA PRO A 161 5.00 12.44 -8.00
C PRO A 161 5.04 13.98 -8.06
N GLY A 162 5.94 14.55 -7.26
CA GLY A 162 6.24 15.97 -7.18
C GLY A 162 7.60 16.28 -7.78
N PHE A 163 8.04 17.53 -7.68
CA PHE A 163 9.40 17.90 -8.09
C PHE A 163 10.42 17.25 -7.13
N GLY A 164 11.35 16.46 -7.66
CA GLY A 164 12.40 15.81 -6.85
C GLY A 164 11.94 14.61 -5.99
N VAL A 165 10.65 14.26 -6.04
CA VAL A 165 10.04 13.24 -5.18
C VAL A 165 9.21 12.23 -5.97
N ASP A 166 9.11 11.00 -5.44
CA ASP A 166 8.40 9.89 -6.08
C ASP A 166 6.88 9.95 -5.81
N THR A 167 6.16 8.90 -6.18
CA THR A 167 4.75 8.67 -5.86
C THR A 167 4.47 8.97 -4.39
N GLY A 168 3.43 9.77 -4.15
CA GLY A 168 3.06 10.29 -2.83
C GLY A 168 3.72 11.61 -2.45
N GLY A 169 4.74 12.06 -3.18
CA GLY A 169 5.52 13.25 -2.82
C GLY A 169 4.72 14.55 -2.77
N ARG A 170 3.66 14.70 -3.58
CA ARG A 170 2.78 15.89 -3.49
C ARG A 170 2.02 16.02 -2.18
N ASN A 171 1.88 14.93 -1.41
CA ASN A 171 1.30 14.98 -0.07
C ASN A 171 2.24 15.68 0.93
N GLU A 172 3.52 15.89 0.62
CA GLU A 172 4.39 16.73 1.44
C GLU A 172 3.74 18.11 1.67
N VAL A 173 3.36 18.78 0.58
CA VAL A 173 2.78 20.13 0.64
C VAL A 173 1.32 20.12 1.11
N LEU A 174 0.53 19.13 0.69
CA LEU A 174 -0.91 19.11 0.97
C LEU A 174 -1.23 18.58 2.38
N VAL A 175 -0.53 17.52 2.78
CA VAL A 175 -0.88 16.69 3.94
C VAL A 175 0.10 16.91 5.09
N LEU A 176 1.38 17.11 4.79
CA LEU A 176 2.45 16.99 5.78
C LEU A 176 3.11 18.32 6.16
N ARG A 177 2.86 19.40 5.41
CA ARG A 177 3.55 20.69 5.57
C ARG A 177 3.48 21.31 6.97
N ASP A 178 2.43 21.00 7.72
CA ASP A 178 2.20 21.54 9.07
C ASP A 178 2.64 20.55 10.16
N LEU A 179 3.29 19.45 9.78
CA LEU A 179 3.76 18.40 10.67
C LEU A 179 5.30 18.46 10.77
N ASP A 180 5.81 18.08 11.93
CA ASP A 180 7.23 17.79 12.11
C ASP A 180 7.42 16.27 12.03
N PRO A 181 8.19 15.73 11.07
CA PRO A 181 8.42 14.30 10.96
C PRO A 181 9.03 13.68 12.22
N GLU A 182 9.82 14.45 12.99
CA GLU A 182 10.46 13.97 14.22
C GLU A 182 9.47 13.90 15.41
N SER A 183 8.30 14.53 15.28
CA SER A 183 7.21 14.43 16.26
C SER A 183 6.28 13.23 16.01
N LEU A 184 6.39 12.57 14.86
CA LEU A 184 5.55 11.43 14.48
C LEU A 184 6.18 10.11 14.94
N VAL A 185 5.36 9.19 15.46
CA VAL A 185 5.80 7.83 15.77
C VAL A 185 5.71 7.00 14.48
N LEU A 186 6.80 6.99 13.71
CA LEU A 186 6.90 6.28 12.43
C LEU A 186 7.72 4.99 12.56
N PRO A 187 7.38 3.93 11.81
CA PRO A 187 8.14 2.68 11.84
C PRO A 187 9.54 2.88 11.24
N MET A 188 10.54 2.33 11.92
CA MET A 188 11.88 2.22 11.36
C MET A 188 11.88 1.24 10.19
N THR A 189 12.64 1.58 9.13
CA THR A 189 12.85 0.69 7.98
C THR A 189 14.26 0.13 8.01
N ILE A 190 14.37 -1.20 7.97
CA ILE A 190 15.65 -1.92 7.83
C ILE A 190 15.59 -2.83 6.61
N ARG A 191 16.74 -3.08 6.00
CA ARG A 191 16.86 -4.03 4.88
C ARG A 191 17.43 -5.35 5.36
N GLU A 192 16.86 -6.44 4.87
CA GLU A 192 17.31 -7.80 5.14
C GLU A 192 17.63 -8.47 3.81
N GLN A 193 18.84 -9.00 3.68
CA GLN A 193 19.22 -9.79 2.52
C GLN A 193 18.61 -11.18 2.64
N VAL A 194 17.85 -11.60 1.63
CA VAL A 194 17.13 -12.89 1.62
C VAL A 194 17.69 -13.87 0.60
N ARG A 195 18.50 -13.40 -0.35
CA ARG A 195 19.20 -14.23 -1.33
C ARG A 195 20.35 -13.47 -1.98
N GLY A 196 21.06 -14.14 -2.91
CA GLY A 196 22.08 -13.52 -3.74
C GLY A 196 23.30 -13.07 -2.94
N ASP A 197 24.13 -12.24 -3.55
CA ASP A 197 25.33 -11.64 -2.94
C ASP A 197 25.08 -10.22 -2.41
N GLY A 198 23.86 -9.69 -2.57
CA GLY A 198 23.49 -8.38 -2.07
C GLY A 198 23.79 -7.24 -3.05
N THR A 199 24.06 -7.56 -4.32
CA THR A 199 24.38 -6.56 -5.34
C THR A 199 23.15 -5.90 -5.95
N VAL A 200 22.00 -6.59 -5.99
CA VAL A 200 20.79 -6.11 -6.66
C VAL A 200 19.65 -5.94 -5.66
N ASN A 201 19.40 -4.71 -5.23
CA ASN A 201 18.41 -4.39 -4.18
C ASN A 201 17.03 -5.01 -4.42
N GLU A 202 16.50 -4.84 -5.63
CA GLU A 202 15.17 -5.29 -6.04
C GLU A 202 15.06 -6.82 -6.10
N SER A 203 16.18 -7.53 -6.10
CA SER A 203 16.26 -8.99 -6.15
C SER A 203 16.60 -9.60 -4.79
N ASP A 204 17.59 -9.03 -4.10
CA ASP A 204 18.32 -9.72 -3.05
C ASP A 204 17.81 -9.36 -1.65
N TYR A 205 17.05 -8.27 -1.55
CA TYR A 205 16.58 -7.73 -0.28
C TYR A 205 15.06 -7.71 -0.18
N ILE A 206 14.63 -7.65 1.08
CA ILE A 206 13.33 -7.17 1.51
C ILE A 206 13.54 -5.96 2.44
N GLU A 207 12.50 -5.18 2.66
CA GLU A 207 12.44 -4.16 3.71
C GLU A 207 11.54 -4.65 4.85
N ARG A 208 12.00 -4.52 6.10
CA ARG A 208 11.13 -4.55 7.28
C ARG A 208 10.82 -3.14 7.70
N ILE A 209 9.54 -2.81 7.81
CA ILE A 209 9.02 -1.49 8.15
C ILE A 209 8.25 -1.64 9.47
N GLY A 210 8.99 -1.64 10.59
CA GLY A 210 8.46 -2.14 11.87
C GLY A 210 7.92 -3.57 11.71
N GLY A 211 6.68 -3.81 12.17
CA GLY A 211 5.97 -5.09 12.04
C GLY A 211 5.41 -5.40 10.65
N TRP A 212 5.99 -4.84 9.58
CA TRP A 212 5.57 -5.07 8.19
C TRP A 212 6.77 -5.52 7.34
N ALA A 213 6.53 -6.42 6.38
CA ALA A 213 7.50 -6.83 5.36
C ALA A 213 7.09 -6.25 4.01
N HIS A 214 8.03 -5.60 3.33
CA HIS A 214 7.90 -5.14 1.94
C HIS A 214 8.88 -5.97 1.11
N THR A 215 8.35 -6.79 0.19
CA THR A 215 9.20 -7.71 -0.54
C THR A 215 10.02 -7.02 -1.61
N ILE A 216 9.68 -5.80 -2.04
CA ILE A 216 10.31 -5.04 -3.12
C ILE A 216 10.08 -5.72 -4.47
N ASN A 217 9.69 -4.94 -5.49
CA ASN A 217 9.57 -5.40 -6.87
C ASN A 217 8.51 -6.50 -7.08
N GLY A 218 7.45 -6.56 -6.26
CA GLY A 218 6.39 -7.56 -6.41
C GLY A 218 5.54 -7.42 -7.69
N SER A 219 5.65 -6.27 -8.38
CA SER A 219 5.07 -6.05 -9.72
C SER A 219 6.03 -6.37 -10.87
N ASN A 220 7.25 -6.84 -10.60
CA ASN A 220 8.27 -7.16 -11.60
C ASN A 220 8.60 -5.98 -12.54
N TRP A 221 8.54 -4.75 -12.00
CA TRP A 221 8.88 -3.53 -12.71
C TRP A 221 10.39 -3.46 -13.01
N PHE A 222 11.21 -3.96 -12.08
CA PHE A 222 12.65 -4.13 -12.26
C PHE A 222 12.94 -5.53 -12.81
N LYS A 223 13.71 -5.60 -13.90
CA LYS A 223 13.93 -6.85 -14.66
C LYS A 223 15.08 -7.66 -14.05
N VAL A 224 14.71 -8.52 -13.11
CA VAL A 224 15.60 -9.47 -12.41
C VAL A 224 14.96 -10.86 -12.36
N PRO A 225 15.73 -11.93 -12.10
CA PRO A 225 15.15 -13.25 -11.84
C PRO A 225 14.08 -13.19 -10.76
N SER A 226 12.97 -13.91 -10.93
CA SER A 226 11.88 -13.92 -9.95
C SER A 226 12.39 -14.36 -8.57
N LYS A 227 11.90 -13.70 -7.52
CA LYS A 227 12.10 -14.07 -6.11
C LYS A 227 10.88 -14.66 -5.45
N ASP A 228 9.87 -15.04 -6.22
CA ASP A 228 8.59 -15.49 -5.69
C ASP A 228 8.73 -16.70 -4.76
N ALA A 229 9.62 -17.65 -5.06
CA ALA A 229 9.90 -18.79 -4.18
C ALA A 229 10.51 -18.38 -2.83
N ALA A 230 11.42 -17.39 -2.83
CA ALA A 230 12.01 -16.88 -1.60
C ALA A 230 10.98 -16.06 -0.79
N ILE A 231 10.14 -15.28 -1.47
CA ILE A 231 9.02 -14.57 -0.85
C ILE A 231 8.03 -15.56 -0.22
N GLU A 232 7.63 -16.60 -0.94
CA GLU A 232 6.71 -17.64 -0.46
C GLU A 232 7.24 -18.29 0.83
N ALA A 233 8.52 -18.71 0.81
CA ALA A 233 9.18 -19.33 1.95
C ALA A 233 9.31 -18.36 3.14
N LEU A 234 9.48 -17.06 2.88
CA LEU A 234 9.50 -16.02 3.92
C LEU A 234 8.10 -15.82 4.52
N LEU A 235 7.09 -15.59 3.69
CA LEU A 235 5.74 -15.23 4.13
C LEU A 235 5.02 -16.40 4.81
N SER A 236 5.39 -17.64 4.48
CA SER A 236 4.85 -18.85 5.14
C SER A 236 5.28 -19.01 6.61
N LYS A 237 6.28 -18.23 7.07
CA LYS A 237 6.73 -18.23 8.47
C LYS A 237 5.81 -17.42 9.40
N TYR A 238 4.97 -16.58 8.83
CA TYR A 238 4.01 -15.70 9.54
C TYR A 238 2.59 -16.14 9.25
#